data_AF-A0AA36MYY8-F1
#
_entry.id   AF-A0AA36MYY8-F1
#
_cell.length_a   1.000
_cell.length_b   1.000
_cell.length_c   1.000
_cell.angle_alpha   90.00
_cell.angle_beta   90.00
_cell.angle_gamma   90.00
#
_symmetry.space_group_name_H-M   'P 1'
#
loop_
_entity.id
_entity.type
_entity.pdbx_description
1 polymer ?
#
loop_
_entity_poly.entity_id
_entity_poly.type
_entity_poly.pdbx_seq_one_letter_code
_entity_poly.pdbx_strand_id
1 'polypeptide(L)'
;MAEHIPDKAFESGSTASVVLLAKDGPGWKLHTGFVGDSVVLYAKKASNAANFELDMVTSTHRPDRQDEMKRISKSNGQVIQSEDPTSPSRLRVPSGDMAMSRAFGDIDAHLYGLSSEPEFPEERVMQAGDEHLIILCSDGVWDMLNPREAVQICSKFPAEDAQRAAERLCAKAQSRWQQEKSRVAPSMTSPPSSSGVVETLPRE
;
A
#
# COMPACT_ATOMS: atom_id res chain seq x y z
N MET A 1 -0.56 25.63 30.34
CA MET A 1 -0.77 24.22 30.72
C MET A 1 -0.80 23.44 29.43
N ALA A 2 0.25 22.67 29.12
CA ALA A 2 0.17 21.73 28.00
C ALA A 2 -0.72 20.58 28.47
N GLU A 3 -1.83 20.33 27.77
CA GLU A 3 -2.65 19.15 28.01
C GLU A 3 -1.76 17.91 27.90
N HIS A 4 -1.91 17.00 28.86
CA HIS A 4 -1.26 15.70 28.83
C HIS A 4 -1.84 14.91 27.65
N ILE A 5 -1.16 14.95 26.52
CA ILE A 5 -1.44 14.09 25.38
C ILE A 5 -1.20 12.66 25.87
N PRO A 6 -2.19 11.75 25.83
CA PRO A 6 -2.01 10.38 26.29
C PRO A 6 -0.89 9.70 25.50
N ASP A 7 -0.10 8.84 26.15
CA ASP A 7 1.02 8.12 25.50
C ASP A 7 0.60 7.45 24.18
N LYS A 8 -0.63 6.92 24.13
CA LYS A 8 -1.23 6.33 22.91
C LYS A 8 -1.33 7.25 21.71
N ALA A 9 -1.42 8.57 21.91
CA ALA A 9 -1.46 9.53 20.80
C ALA A 9 -0.06 9.83 20.24
N PHE A 10 1.00 9.55 21.00
CA PHE A 10 2.38 9.59 20.49
C PHE A 10 2.76 8.33 19.72
N GLU A 11 2.19 7.19 20.09
CA GLU A 11 2.47 5.86 19.52
C GLU A 11 1.45 5.43 18.45
N SER A 12 0.62 6.35 17.96
CA SER A 12 -0.35 6.07 16.91
C SER A 12 0.08 6.73 15.62
N GLY A 13 0.09 5.95 14.55
CA GLY A 13 0.30 6.46 13.21
C GLY A 13 -0.47 5.71 12.14
N SER A 14 -0.25 6.13 10.91
CA SER A 14 -0.94 5.61 9.73
C SER A 14 -0.11 5.79 8.48
N THR A 15 -0.33 4.88 7.54
CA THR A 15 0.10 5.05 6.16
C THR A 15 -0.81 6.04 5.45
N ALA A 16 -0.37 6.51 4.29
CA ALA A 16 -1.25 7.17 3.35
C ALA A 16 -0.76 6.89 1.94
N SER A 17 -1.68 6.49 1.07
CA SER A 17 -1.45 6.47 -0.37
C SER A 17 -2.60 7.22 -1.01
N VAL A 18 -2.29 8.25 -1.79
CA VAL A 18 -3.27 9.17 -2.37
C VAL A 18 -3.11 9.14 -3.88
N VAL A 19 -4.24 8.96 -4.56
CA VAL A 19 -4.33 9.10 -6.03
C VAL A 19 -5.15 10.34 -6.33
N LEU A 20 -4.63 11.17 -7.24
CA LEU A 20 -5.35 12.32 -7.78
C LEU A 20 -5.47 12.14 -9.29
N LEU A 21 -6.71 12.15 -9.78
CA LEU A 21 -7.02 12.14 -11.20
C LEU A 21 -7.30 13.57 -11.66
N ALA A 22 -6.44 14.08 -12.54
CA ALA A 22 -6.59 15.40 -13.15
C ALA A 22 -6.94 15.25 -14.63
N LYS A 23 -7.91 16.02 -15.14
CA LYS A 23 -8.19 16.06 -16.58
C LYS A 23 -6.96 16.58 -17.33
N ASP A 24 -6.63 15.92 -18.43
CA ASP A 24 -5.56 16.32 -19.35
C ASP A 24 -6.06 16.22 -20.79
N GLY A 25 -6.62 17.33 -21.29
CA GLY A 25 -7.35 17.33 -22.56
C GLY A 25 -8.53 16.35 -22.55
N PRO A 26 -8.64 15.43 -23.53
CA PRO A 26 -9.67 14.40 -23.53
C PRO A 26 -9.37 13.22 -22.59
N GLY A 27 -8.16 13.15 -22.02
CA GLY A 27 -7.73 12.06 -21.15
C GLY A 27 -7.62 12.49 -19.69
N TRP A 28 -6.89 11.67 -18.93
CA TRP A 28 -6.59 11.91 -17.52
C TRP A 28 -5.11 11.74 -17.23
N LYS A 29 -4.63 12.43 -16.22
CA LYS A 29 -3.33 12.20 -15.58
C LYS A 29 -3.56 11.66 -14.18
N LEU A 30 -2.85 10.58 -13.89
CA LEU A 30 -2.79 9.99 -12.56
C LEU A 30 -1.56 10.51 -11.85
N HIS A 31 -1.79 11.24 -10.75
CA HIS A 31 -0.78 11.65 -9.80
C HIS A 31 -0.87 10.78 -8.54
N THR A 32 0.27 10.48 -7.93
CA THR A 32 0.30 9.68 -6.71
C THR A 32 1.27 10.28 -5.71
N GLY A 33 0.89 10.25 -4.43
CA GLY A 33 1.75 10.56 -3.31
C GLY A 33 1.55 9.54 -2.22
N PHE A 34 2.63 9.06 -1.59
CA PHE A 34 2.51 8.01 -0.58
C PHE A 34 3.54 8.09 0.56
N VAL A 35 3.13 7.58 1.71
CA VAL A 35 3.88 7.37 2.95
C VAL A 35 3.46 6.01 3.50
N GLY A 36 4.30 5.00 3.34
CA GLY A 36 4.17 3.73 4.04
C GLY A 36 4.30 2.53 3.10
N ASP A 37 3.53 1.49 3.37
CA ASP A 37 3.54 0.22 2.63
C ASP A 37 2.19 -0.11 1.97
N SER A 38 1.24 0.82 2.01
CA SER A 38 0.02 0.73 1.20
C SER A 38 0.35 1.05 -0.25
N VAL A 39 -0.05 0.17 -1.17
CA VAL A 39 0.43 0.22 -2.56
C VAL A 39 -0.70 0.55 -3.54
N VAL A 40 -0.35 1.38 -4.53
CA VAL A 40 -1.14 1.68 -5.73
C VAL A 40 -0.63 0.86 -6.90
N LEU A 41 -1.51 0.02 -7.45
CA LEU A 41 -1.33 -0.68 -8.71
C LEU A 41 -2.16 0.02 -9.79
N TYR A 42 -1.50 0.39 -10.88
CA TYR A 42 -2.14 0.85 -12.10
C TYR A 42 -2.11 -0.25 -13.14
N ALA A 43 -3.25 -0.53 -13.77
CA ALA A 43 -3.37 -1.47 -14.86
C ALA A 43 -4.03 -0.79 -16.05
N LYS A 44 -3.44 -0.98 -17.23
CA LYS A 44 -3.91 -0.43 -18.49
C LYS A 44 -4.13 -1.56 -19.49
N LYS A 45 -5.26 -1.55 -20.19
CA LYS A 45 -5.52 -2.42 -21.34
C LYS A 45 -5.86 -1.57 -22.54
N ALA A 46 -4.94 -1.54 -23.51
CA ALA A 46 -5.18 -0.84 -24.75
C ALA A 46 -6.38 -1.45 -25.51
N SER A 47 -7.10 -0.66 -26.31
CA SER A 47 -8.35 -1.13 -26.96
C SER A 47 -8.20 -2.43 -27.76
N ASN A 48 -7.02 -2.66 -28.35
CA ASN A 48 -6.71 -3.85 -29.16
C ASN A 48 -5.90 -4.93 -28.40
N ALA A 49 -5.64 -4.74 -27.11
CA ALA A 49 -4.87 -5.67 -26.30
C ALA A 49 -5.76 -6.76 -25.69
N ALA A 50 -5.24 -7.99 -25.61
CA ALA A 50 -5.93 -9.08 -24.93
C ALA A 50 -5.85 -8.95 -23.39
N ASN A 51 -4.71 -8.45 -22.89
CA ASN A 51 -4.36 -8.45 -21.47
C ASN A 51 -4.04 -7.04 -20.97
N PHE A 52 -4.16 -6.83 -19.66
CA PHE A 52 -3.67 -5.64 -18.99
C PHE A 52 -2.13 -5.67 -18.88
N GLU A 53 -1.52 -4.50 -19.11
CA GLU A 53 -0.20 -4.13 -18.63
C GLU A 53 -0.33 -3.60 -17.20
N LEU A 54 0.58 -4.00 -16.32
CA LEU A 54 0.52 -3.71 -14.89
C LEU A 54 1.75 -2.92 -14.46
N ASP A 55 1.54 -1.90 -13.65
CA ASP A 55 2.58 -1.07 -13.07
C ASP A 55 2.31 -0.81 -11.58
N MET A 56 3.27 -1.19 -10.72
CA MET A 56 3.23 -0.90 -9.29
C MET A 56 3.72 0.53 -9.09
N VAL A 57 2.79 1.48 -9.13
CA VAL A 57 3.08 2.93 -9.17
C VAL A 57 3.87 3.37 -7.94
N THR A 58 3.55 2.81 -6.76
CA THR A 58 4.25 3.10 -5.51
C THR A 58 5.11 1.92 -5.08
N SER A 59 6.33 2.21 -4.63
CA SER A 59 7.15 1.23 -3.91
C SER A 59 6.76 1.19 -2.42
N THR A 60 7.19 0.17 -1.67
CA THR A 60 6.94 0.14 -0.22
C THR A 60 8.09 0.80 0.53
N HIS A 61 7.79 1.63 1.53
CA HIS A 61 8.78 2.20 2.45
C HIS A 61 9.22 1.17 3.48
N ARG A 62 10.03 0.20 3.05
CA ARG A 62 10.59 -0.82 3.94
C ARG A 62 11.88 -0.31 4.61
N PRO A 63 12.10 -0.62 5.90
CA PRO A 63 13.33 -0.23 6.62
C PRO A 63 14.63 -0.67 5.94
N ASP A 64 14.62 -1.77 5.20
CA ASP A 64 15.76 -2.31 4.48
C ASP A 64 15.98 -1.73 3.07
N ARG A 65 15.09 -0.88 2.57
CA ARG A 65 15.32 -0.13 1.33
C ARG A 65 16.55 0.77 1.53
N GLN A 66 17.46 0.78 0.56
CA GLN A 66 18.83 1.31 0.77
C GLN A 66 18.88 2.78 1.22
N ASP A 67 18.01 3.62 0.69
CA ASP A 67 17.86 5.03 1.05
C ASP A 67 17.21 5.20 2.43
N GLU A 68 16.18 4.41 2.73
CA GLU A 68 15.50 4.38 4.03
C GLU A 68 16.46 3.94 5.14
N MET A 69 17.19 2.84 4.93
CA MET A 69 18.20 2.32 5.86
C MET A 69 19.29 3.35 6.15
N LYS A 70 19.72 4.10 5.13
CA LYS A 70 20.68 5.21 5.30
C LYS A 70 20.11 6.33 6.16
N ARG A 71 18.84 6.70 5.96
CA ARG A 71 18.17 7.71 6.81
C ARG A 71 18.07 7.22 8.26
N ILE A 72 17.57 6.00 8.46
CA ILE A 72 17.43 5.38 9.78
C ILE A 72 18.76 5.36 10.52
N SER A 73 19.84 4.91 9.86
CA SER A 73 21.17 4.86 10.46
C SER A 73 21.71 6.24 10.85
N LYS A 74 21.44 7.28 10.04
CA LYS A 74 21.84 8.67 10.37
C LYS A 74 21.10 9.23 11.59
N SER A 75 19.91 8.71 11.88
CA SER A 75 19.12 9.07 13.05
C SER A 75 19.41 8.18 14.27
N ASN A 76 20.51 7.40 14.27
CA ASN A 76 20.83 6.41 15.31
C ASN A 76 19.76 5.32 15.50
N GLY A 77 18.86 5.14 14.52
CA GLY A 77 17.91 4.04 14.49
C GLY A 77 18.55 2.73 14.05
N GLN A 78 17.83 1.63 14.25
CA GLN A 78 18.28 0.29 13.88
C GLN A 78 17.26 -0.41 12.99
N VAL A 79 17.74 -1.01 11.90
CA VAL A 79 16.97 -1.93 11.07
C VAL A 79 17.22 -3.36 11.55
N ILE A 80 16.15 -4.09 11.82
CA ILE A 80 16.14 -5.49 12.23
C ILE A 80 15.72 -6.33 11.03
N GLN A 81 16.55 -7.31 10.67
CA GLN A 81 16.19 -8.32 9.68
C GLN A 81 15.47 -9.46 10.39
N SER A 82 14.44 -10.01 9.76
CA SER A 82 13.81 -11.24 10.24
C SER A 82 14.70 -12.44 9.98
N GLU A 83 14.67 -13.44 10.86
CA GLU A 83 15.29 -14.76 10.61
C GLU A 83 14.59 -15.49 9.46
N ASP A 84 13.28 -15.25 9.31
CA ASP A 84 12.49 -15.71 8.17
C ASP A 84 12.64 -14.70 7.01
N PRO A 85 13.27 -15.09 5.89
CA PRO A 85 13.47 -14.20 4.74
C PRO A 85 12.17 -13.75 4.06
N THR A 86 11.03 -14.39 4.39
CA THR A 86 9.72 -13.99 3.87
C THR A 86 9.03 -12.92 4.71
N SER A 87 9.52 -12.70 5.93
CA SER A 87 9.00 -11.66 6.82
C SER A 87 9.69 -10.31 6.55
N PRO A 88 8.95 -9.19 6.63
CA PRO A 88 9.52 -7.86 6.37
C PRO A 88 10.56 -7.47 7.42
N SER A 89 11.53 -6.65 7.00
CA SER A 89 12.45 -5.97 7.92
C SER A 89 11.68 -4.99 8.82
N ARG A 90 12.24 -4.66 9.99
CA ARG A 90 11.62 -3.77 10.96
C ARG A 90 12.52 -2.62 11.39
N LEU A 91 11.92 -1.47 11.65
CA LEU A 91 12.53 -0.35 12.35
C LEU A 91 12.39 -0.58 13.86
N ARG A 92 13.51 -0.59 14.60
CA ARG A 92 13.49 -0.71 16.06
C ARG A 92 13.03 0.58 16.71
N VAL A 93 11.96 0.49 17.50
CA VAL A 93 11.41 1.60 18.30
C VAL A 93 11.04 1.07 19.69
N PRO A 94 11.26 1.82 20.79
CA PRO A 94 10.92 1.35 22.14
C PRO A 94 9.44 1.00 22.36
N SER A 95 8.53 1.70 21.67
CA SER A 95 7.08 1.47 21.73
C SER A 95 6.63 0.24 20.92
N GLY A 96 7.44 -0.21 19.97
CA GLY A 96 7.18 -1.40 19.17
C GLY A 96 7.84 -1.34 17.79
N ASP A 97 8.42 -2.47 17.36
CA ASP A 97 9.11 -2.54 16.07
C ASP A 97 8.14 -2.38 14.88
N MET A 98 8.43 -1.43 13.99
CA MET A 98 7.56 -1.08 12.85
C MET A 98 8.02 -1.81 11.57
N ALA A 99 7.10 -2.36 10.78
CA ALA A 99 7.42 -3.01 9.50
C ALA A 99 7.73 -2.02 8.35
N MET A 100 7.76 -0.73 8.66
CA MET A 100 7.88 0.36 7.69
C MET A 100 8.81 1.46 8.18
N SER A 101 9.32 2.26 7.24
CA SER A 101 10.26 3.35 7.51
C SER A 101 9.65 4.74 7.39
N ARG A 102 8.38 4.83 6.95
CA ARG A 102 7.63 6.09 6.86
C ARG A 102 6.17 5.91 7.28
N ALA A 103 5.68 6.85 8.09
CA ALA A 103 4.28 6.95 8.50
C ALA A 103 3.98 8.40 8.93
N PHE A 104 2.70 8.75 8.94
CA PHE A 104 2.22 9.93 9.67
C PHE A 104 1.88 9.52 11.10
N GLY A 105 2.12 10.40 12.08
CA GLY A 105 1.98 10.02 13.49
C GLY A 105 3.25 9.34 14.01
N ASP A 106 3.14 8.36 14.91
CA ASP A 106 4.27 7.62 15.50
C ASP A 106 5.43 8.57 15.88
N ILE A 107 5.08 9.56 16.70
CA ILE A 107 5.91 10.74 16.96
C ILE A 107 7.23 10.33 17.62
N ASP A 108 7.20 9.31 18.47
CA ASP A 108 8.39 8.78 19.14
C ASP A 108 9.34 8.05 18.16
N ALA A 109 8.78 7.34 17.17
CA ALA A 109 9.53 6.63 16.15
C ALA A 109 10.36 7.56 15.24
N HIS A 110 9.96 8.83 15.12
CA HIS A 110 10.73 9.84 14.38
C HIS A 110 12.14 10.07 14.97
N LEU A 111 12.31 9.85 16.28
CA LEU A 111 13.64 9.91 16.93
C LEU A 111 14.58 8.80 16.43
N TYR A 112 14.03 7.74 15.85
CA TYR A 112 14.76 6.59 15.33
C TYR A 112 14.79 6.56 13.79
N GLY A 113 14.38 7.64 13.13
CA GLY A 113 14.49 7.79 11.67
C GLY A 113 13.27 7.40 10.86
N LEU A 114 12.11 7.20 11.51
CA LEU A 114 10.82 7.27 10.82
C LEU A 114 10.67 8.65 10.15
N SER A 115 10.11 8.68 8.95
CA SER A 115 9.84 9.92 8.22
C SER A 115 8.38 10.04 7.84
N SER A 116 7.83 11.26 7.92
CA SER A 116 6.53 11.61 7.32
C SER A 116 6.66 12.23 5.93
N GLU A 117 7.85 12.28 5.35
CA GLU A 117 8.07 12.86 4.01
C GLU A 117 7.52 11.92 2.92
N PRO A 118 6.54 12.35 2.11
CA PRO A 118 5.96 11.53 1.05
C PRO A 118 6.91 11.38 -0.14
N GLU A 119 6.70 10.30 -0.90
CA GLU A 119 7.24 10.12 -2.25
C GLU A 119 6.17 10.37 -3.30
N PHE A 120 6.59 10.97 -4.41
CA PHE A 120 5.74 11.27 -5.56
C PHE A 120 6.32 10.58 -6.80
N PRO A 121 5.79 9.39 -7.19
CA PRO A 121 6.16 8.74 -8.43
C PRO A 121 5.85 9.60 -9.66
N GLU A 122 6.47 9.26 -10.79
CA GLU A 122 6.15 9.88 -12.09
C GLU A 122 4.65 9.77 -12.41
N GLU A 123 4.09 10.77 -13.08
CA GLU A 123 2.70 10.75 -13.51
C GLU A 123 2.43 9.66 -14.57
N ARG A 124 1.17 9.20 -14.65
CA ARG A 124 0.72 8.31 -15.74
C ARG A 124 -0.33 9.00 -16.58
N VAL A 125 -0.11 9.03 -17.90
CA VAL A 125 -1.09 9.52 -18.87
C VAL A 125 -2.06 8.39 -19.21
N MET A 126 -3.34 8.66 -19.05
CA MET A 126 -4.46 7.76 -19.31
C MET A 126 -5.14 8.20 -20.61
N GLN A 127 -4.92 7.42 -21.66
CA GLN A 127 -5.40 7.75 -23.01
C GLN A 127 -6.87 7.39 -23.15
N ALA A 128 -7.66 8.25 -23.79
CA ALA A 128 -9.04 7.95 -24.13
C ALA A 128 -9.14 6.67 -24.99
N GLY A 129 -10.20 5.89 -24.80
CA GLY A 129 -10.43 4.61 -25.47
C GLY A 129 -9.71 3.39 -24.87
N ASP A 130 -8.72 3.59 -24.00
CA ASP A 130 -8.10 2.51 -23.23
C ASP A 130 -8.93 2.18 -21.98
N GLU A 131 -8.79 0.96 -21.48
CA GLU A 131 -9.38 0.55 -20.22
C GLU A 131 -8.35 0.71 -19.09
N HIS A 132 -8.76 1.41 -18.04
CA HIS A 132 -7.90 1.76 -16.92
C HIS A 132 -8.48 1.24 -15.60
N LEU A 133 -7.60 0.64 -14.80
CA LEU A 133 -7.92 0.10 -13.49
C LEU A 133 -6.86 0.57 -12.50
N ILE A 134 -7.32 1.16 -11.40
CA ILE A 134 -6.47 1.61 -10.29
C ILE A 134 -6.90 0.81 -9.07
N ILE A 135 -5.95 0.10 -8.46
CA ILE A 135 -6.19 -0.70 -7.25
C ILE A 135 -5.25 -0.16 -6.17
N LEU A 136 -5.82 0.42 -5.12
CA LEU A 136 -5.10 0.92 -3.96
C LEU A 136 -5.49 0.06 -2.77
N CYS A 137 -4.54 -0.62 -2.15
CA CYS A 137 -4.81 -1.48 -1.00
C CYS A 137 -3.70 -1.38 0.06
N SER A 138 -4.05 -1.69 1.30
CA SER A 138 -3.07 -1.98 2.35
C SER A 138 -2.34 -3.30 2.09
N ASP A 139 -1.24 -3.51 2.82
CA ASP A 139 -0.47 -4.75 2.90
C ASP A 139 -1.34 -6.00 3.13
N GLY A 140 -2.43 -5.90 3.89
CA GLY A 140 -3.38 -7.00 4.13
C GLY A 140 -3.98 -7.63 2.87
N VAL A 141 -3.98 -6.93 1.73
CA VAL A 141 -4.32 -7.50 0.41
C VAL A 141 -3.06 -7.99 -0.30
N TRP A 142 -2.01 -7.18 -0.36
CA TRP A 142 -0.79 -7.43 -1.13
C TRP A 142 0.06 -8.59 -0.61
N ASP A 143 -0.04 -8.88 0.69
CA ASP A 143 0.60 -10.06 1.29
C ASP A 143 -0.06 -11.35 0.82
N MET A 144 -1.35 -11.32 0.46
CA MET A 144 -2.15 -12.50 0.11
C MET A 144 -2.32 -12.69 -1.39
N LEU A 145 -2.35 -11.59 -2.16
CA LEU A 145 -2.67 -11.59 -3.59
C LEU A 145 -1.58 -10.89 -4.38
N ASN A 146 -1.15 -11.53 -5.46
CA ASN A 146 -0.23 -10.89 -6.40
C ASN A 146 -0.99 -9.89 -7.31
N PRO A 147 -0.29 -8.90 -7.90
CA PRO A 147 -0.92 -7.86 -8.73
C PRO A 147 -1.76 -8.40 -9.90
N ARG A 148 -1.31 -9.49 -10.54
CA ARG A 148 -2.03 -10.08 -11.68
C ARG A 148 -3.35 -10.71 -11.24
N GLU A 149 -3.35 -11.42 -10.11
CA GLU A 149 -4.58 -11.98 -9.52
C GLU A 149 -5.55 -10.86 -9.13
N ALA A 150 -5.06 -9.76 -8.54
CA ALA A 150 -5.89 -8.61 -8.19
C ALA A 150 -6.59 -8.00 -9.42
N VAL A 151 -5.84 -7.73 -10.51
CA VAL A 151 -6.40 -7.24 -11.77
C VAL A 151 -7.43 -8.22 -12.34
N GLN A 152 -7.15 -9.52 -12.35
CA GLN A 152 -8.10 -10.53 -12.84
C GLN A 152 -9.40 -10.60 -12.04
N ILE A 153 -9.37 -10.27 -10.75
CA ILE A 153 -10.57 -10.21 -9.91
C ILE A 153 -11.35 -8.94 -10.25
N CYS A 154 -10.68 -7.79 -10.24
CA CYS A 154 -11.32 -6.49 -10.39
C CYS A 154 -11.83 -6.23 -11.81
N SER A 155 -11.12 -6.69 -12.84
CA SER A 155 -11.50 -6.50 -14.25
C SER A 155 -12.74 -7.29 -14.68
N LYS A 156 -13.37 -8.06 -13.78
CA LYS A 156 -14.63 -8.77 -14.03
C LYS A 156 -15.86 -7.89 -13.75
N PHE A 157 -15.65 -6.72 -13.17
CA PHE A 157 -16.70 -5.79 -12.80
C PHE A 157 -16.60 -4.55 -13.69
N PRO A 158 -17.74 -3.98 -14.12
CA PRO A 158 -17.75 -2.72 -14.85
C PRO A 158 -17.39 -1.54 -13.92
N ALA A 159 -17.20 -0.35 -14.50
CA ALA A 159 -16.74 0.83 -13.80
C ALA A 159 -17.64 1.24 -12.62
N GLU A 160 -18.94 1.18 -12.86
CA GLU A 160 -20.00 1.48 -11.90
C GLU A 160 -20.05 0.53 -10.69
N ASP A 161 -19.44 -0.65 -10.78
CA ASP A 161 -19.43 -1.70 -9.75
C ASP A 161 -18.06 -1.81 -9.03
N ALA A 162 -17.23 -0.77 -9.10
CA ALA A 162 -15.88 -0.77 -8.52
C ALA A 162 -15.88 -1.11 -7.01
N GLN A 163 -16.89 -0.67 -6.26
CA GLN A 163 -17.06 -1.04 -4.84
C GLN A 163 -17.16 -2.55 -4.66
N ARG A 164 -17.93 -3.24 -5.51
CA ARG A 164 -18.09 -4.70 -5.45
C ARG A 164 -16.82 -5.43 -5.86
N ALA A 165 -16.05 -4.87 -6.80
CA ALA A 165 -14.73 -5.36 -7.15
C ALA A 165 -13.78 -5.29 -5.95
N ALA A 166 -13.77 -4.18 -5.22
CA ALA A 166 -12.96 -3.99 -4.01
C ALA A 166 -13.36 -4.99 -2.91
N GLU A 167 -14.65 -5.14 -2.62
CA GLU A 167 -15.16 -6.11 -1.65
C GLU A 167 -14.76 -7.54 -2.02
N ARG A 168 -14.84 -7.89 -3.31
CA ARG A 168 -14.47 -9.22 -3.78
C ARG A 168 -12.97 -9.48 -3.64
N LEU A 169 -12.15 -8.47 -3.91
CA LEU A 169 -10.69 -8.52 -3.73
C LEU A 169 -10.33 -8.72 -2.24
N CYS A 170 -10.90 -7.91 -1.35
CA CYS A 170 -10.69 -8.01 0.10
C CYS A 170 -11.15 -9.37 0.65
N ALA A 171 -12.33 -9.85 0.24
CA ALA A 171 -12.83 -11.16 0.67
C ALA A 171 -11.93 -12.31 0.23
N LYS A 172 -11.33 -12.20 -0.96
CA LYS A 172 -10.38 -13.20 -1.47
C LYS A 172 -9.08 -13.20 -0.67
N ALA A 173 -8.53 -12.02 -0.35
CA ALA A 173 -7.35 -11.88 0.52
C ALA A 173 -7.61 -12.45 1.92
N GLN A 174 -8.74 -12.07 2.54
CA GLN A 174 -9.13 -12.57 3.86
C GLN A 174 -9.29 -14.09 3.90
N SER A 175 -9.89 -14.69 2.86
CA SER A 175 -10.03 -16.14 2.78
C SER A 175 -8.68 -16.86 2.67
N ARG A 176 -7.71 -16.30 1.94
CA ARG A 176 -6.36 -16.87 1.84
C ARG A 176 -5.61 -16.75 3.17
N TRP A 177 -5.71 -15.61 3.84
CA TRP A 177 -5.13 -15.42 5.18
C TRP A 177 -5.68 -16.45 6.19
N GLN A 178 -6.99 -16.69 6.19
CA GLN A 178 -7.61 -17.72 7.05
C GLN A 178 -7.05 -19.13 6.77
N GLN A 179 -6.80 -19.46 5.50
CA GLN A 179 -6.20 -20.74 5.11
C GLN A 179 -4.75 -20.84 5.59
N GLU A 180 -3.94 -19.80 5.43
CA GLU A 180 -2.55 -19.78 5.90
C GLU A 180 -2.46 -19.86 7.42
N LYS A 181 -3.30 -19.11 8.14
CA LYS A 181 -3.43 -19.20 9.61
C LYS A 181 -3.80 -20.61 10.08
N SER A 182 -4.58 -21.36 9.30
CA SER A 182 -4.92 -22.74 9.67
C SER A 182 -3.77 -23.74 9.45
N ARG A 183 -2.76 -23.38 8.65
CA ARG A 183 -1.59 -24.22 8.34
C ARG A 183 -0.40 -23.96 9.27
N VAL A 184 -0.28 -22.76 9.82
CA VAL A 184 0.78 -22.36 10.76
C VAL A 184 0.17 -22.28 12.16
N ALA A 185 0.77 -22.93 13.16
CA ALA A 185 0.26 -23.01 14.54
C ALA A 185 -0.15 -21.62 15.12
N PRO A 186 -0.99 -21.53 16.17
CA PRO A 186 -1.92 -20.41 16.44
C PRO A 186 -1.31 -19.07 16.90
N SER A 187 -0.03 -18.77 16.63
CA SER A 187 0.65 -17.54 17.07
C SER A 187 0.31 -16.28 16.25
N MET A 188 -0.49 -16.37 15.17
CA MET A 188 -0.98 -15.19 14.43
C MET A 188 -2.24 -14.62 15.11
N THR A 189 -2.05 -13.58 15.94
CA THR A 189 -3.06 -13.11 16.90
C THR A 189 -4.11 -12.15 16.33
N SER A 190 -3.93 -11.58 15.14
CA SER A 190 -4.94 -10.68 14.51
C SER A 190 -4.90 -10.70 12.99
N PRO A 191 -6.06 -10.53 12.30
CA PRO A 191 -6.08 -10.31 10.85
C PRO A 191 -5.41 -8.97 10.53
N PRO A 192 -4.59 -8.87 9.47
CA PRO A 192 -4.16 -7.57 8.97
C PRO A 192 -5.41 -6.76 8.59
N SER A 193 -5.39 -5.45 8.81
CA SER A 193 -6.46 -4.57 8.36
C SER A 193 -6.49 -4.55 6.83
N SER A 194 -7.30 -5.41 6.22
CA SER A 194 -7.52 -5.44 4.78
C SER A 194 -8.46 -4.32 4.40
N SER A 195 -7.93 -3.25 3.82
CA SER A 195 -8.73 -2.20 3.18
C SER A 195 -8.24 -2.03 1.75
N GLY A 196 -9.18 -1.85 0.83
CA GLY A 196 -8.91 -1.73 -0.58
C GLY A 196 -9.91 -0.79 -1.22
N VAL A 197 -9.41 0.12 -2.04
CA VAL A 197 -10.20 0.96 -2.93
C VAL A 197 -9.85 0.51 -4.35
N VAL A 198 -10.88 0.22 -5.13
CA VAL A 198 -10.75 -0.07 -6.55
C VAL A 198 -11.46 1.05 -7.28
N GLU A 199 -10.79 1.64 -8.25
CA GLU A 199 -11.37 2.63 -9.13
C GLU A 199 -11.13 2.23 -10.59
N THR A 200 -12.19 2.27 -11.37
CA THR A 200 -12.21 1.94 -12.79
C THR A 200 -12.84 3.11 -13.51
N LEU A 201 -12.13 3.70 -14.47
CA LEU A 201 -12.67 4.82 -15.23
C LEU A 201 -13.51 4.30 -16.40
N PRO A 202 -14.67 4.93 -16.67
CA PRO A 202 -15.44 4.62 -17.85
C PRO A 202 -14.63 4.91 -19.12
N ARG A 203 -14.90 4.14 -20.17
CA ARG A 203 -14.37 4.41 -21.51
C ARG A 203 -15.13 5.62 -22.05
N GLU A 204 -14.55 6.81 -21.97
CA GLU A 204 -15.00 7.99 -22.74
C GLU A 204 -14.66 7.82 -24.24
#